data_AF-A0A6J4SG09-F1
#
_entry.id   AF-A0A6J4SG09-F1
#
_cell.length_a   1.000
_cell.length_b   1.000
_cell.length_c   1.000
_cell.angle_alpha   90.00
_cell.angle_beta   90.00
_cell.angle_gamma   90.00
#
_symmetry.space_group_name_H-M   'P 1'
#
loop_
_entity.id
_entity.type
_entity.pdbx_description
1 polymer ?
#
loop_
_entity_poly.entity_id
_entity_poly.type
_entity_poly.pdbx_seq_one_letter_code
_entity_poly.pdbx_strand_id
1 'polypeptide(L)'
;MASQIESPLAHLSDEQIEAIGVEFDNLHSEVFGDLGDRDAAYIHGIIGLQRRLALLGRVLLAGADFRPVWLAGTATLGMAKILENMEIGHNVMHGQWDWMNHPEVNSVNWDWDT
;
A
#
# COMPACT_ATOMS: atom_id res chain seq x y z
N MET A 1 -1.16 12.87 39.34
CA MET A 1 -1.13 14.09 38.52
C MET A 1 -1.00 13.67 37.07
N ALA A 2 -2.07 13.78 36.28
CA ALA A 2 -1.95 13.61 34.84
C ALA A 2 -1.18 14.82 34.31
N SER A 3 -0.07 14.58 33.61
CA SER A 3 0.57 15.62 32.81
C SER A 3 -0.48 16.10 31.81
N GLN A 4 -0.89 17.36 31.94
CA GLN A 4 -1.65 18.01 30.88
C GLN A 4 -0.68 18.17 29.72
N ILE A 5 -0.82 17.32 28.71
CA ILE A 5 -0.12 17.50 27.46
C ILE A 5 -0.77 18.71 26.81
N GLU A 6 -0.12 19.86 26.93
CA GLU A 6 -0.54 21.07 26.24
C GLU A 6 -0.42 20.81 24.73
N SER A 7 -1.48 21.12 23.98
CA SER A 7 -1.49 20.91 22.54
C SER A 7 -0.33 21.71 21.92
N PRO A 8 0.47 21.12 21.02
CA PRO A 8 1.48 21.86 20.27
C PRO A 8 0.90 23.07 19.53
N LEU A 9 -0.41 23.10 19.27
CA LEU A 9 -1.10 24.21 18.60
C LEU A 9 -1.56 25.32 19.56
N ALA A 10 -1.48 25.13 20.88
CA ALA A 10 -2.05 26.05 21.89
C ALA A 10 -1.41 27.45 21.89
N HIS A 11 -0.25 27.60 21.26
CA HIS A 11 0.47 28.88 21.14
C HIS A 11 0.17 29.63 19.84
N LEU A 12 -0.64 29.06 18.93
CA LEU A 12 -0.98 29.63 17.64
C LEU A 12 -2.28 30.44 17.74
N SER A 13 -2.34 31.56 17.02
CA SER A 13 -3.60 32.29 16.82
C SER A 13 -4.50 31.60 15.79
N ASP A 14 -5.78 31.97 15.76
CA ASP A 14 -6.74 31.46 14.78
C ASP A 14 -6.28 31.73 13.34
N GLU A 15 -5.67 32.90 13.08
CA GLU A 15 -5.14 33.24 11.75
C GLU A 15 -3.94 32.37 11.36
N GLN A 16 -3.09 31.98 12.32
CA GLN A 16 -1.96 31.08 12.07
C GLN A 16 -2.43 29.66 11.78
N ILE A 17 -3.47 29.20 12.48
CA ILE A 17 -4.09 27.89 12.24
C ILE A 17 -4.70 27.86 10.83
N GLU A 18 -5.43 28.91 10.43
CA GLU A 18 -6.01 29.02 9.10
C GLU A 18 -4.92 29.03 8.01
N ALA A 19 -3.83 29.78 8.23
CA ALA A 19 -2.71 29.82 7.28
C ALA A 19 -2.07 28.44 7.06
N ILE A 20 -1.93 27.64 8.12
CA ILE A 20 -1.45 26.25 8.02
C ILE A 20 -2.45 25.39 7.24
N GLY A 21 -3.75 25.56 7.48
CA GLY A 21 -4.79 24.86 6.74
C GLY A 21 -4.69 25.09 5.23
N VAL A 22 -4.56 26.36 4.83
CA VAL A 22 -4.36 26.73 3.42
C VAL A 22 -3.07 26.12 2.85
N GLU A 23 -1.99 26.07 3.63
CA GLU A 23 -0.73 25.48 3.19
C GLU A 23 -0.86 23.96 2.98
N PHE A 24 -1.56 23.25 3.88
CA PHE A 24 -1.84 21.83 3.73
C PHE A 24 -2.77 21.53 2.56
N ASP A 25 -3.79 22.34 2.33
CA ASP A 25 -4.68 22.17 1.18
C ASP A 25 -3.95 22.36 -0.16
N ASN A 26 -3.04 23.34 -0.21
CA ASN A 26 -2.18 23.57 -1.37
C ASN A 26 -1.24 22.38 -1.60
N LEU A 27 -0.58 21.90 -0.54
CA LEU A 27 0.31 20.73 -0.62
C LEU A 27 -0.45 19.47 -1.04
N HIS A 28 -1.64 19.24 -0.46
CA HIS A 28 -2.48 18.11 -0.84
C HIS A 28 -2.85 18.19 -2.32
N SER A 29 -3.25 19.37 -2.81
CA SER A 29 -3.60 19.58 -4.22
C SER A 29 -2.41 19.35 -5.15
N GLU A 30 -1.21 19.79 -4.76
CA GLU A 30 0.02 19.57 -5.51
C GLU A 30 0.37 18.07 -5.58
N VAL A 31 0.41 17.39 -4.44
CA VAL A 31 0.76 15.96 -4.37
C VAL A 31 -0.29 15.10 -5.06
N PHE A 32 -1.58 15.39 -4.84
CA PHE A 32 -2.67 14.68 -5.52
C PHE A 32 -2.64 14.92 -7.04
N GLY A 33 -2.24 16.12 -7.47
CA GLY A 33 -2.06 16.44 -8.88
C GLY A 33 -0.87 15.76 -9.56
N ASP A 34 0.15 15.33 -8.80
CA ASP A 34 1.29 14.54 -9.33
C ASP A 34 0.94 13.06 -9.56
N LEU A 35 -0.12 12.56 -8.93
CA LEU A 35 -0.57 11.18 -9.12
C LEU A 35 -1.01 10.95 -10.57
N GLY A 36 -0.55 9.85 -11.16
CA GLY A 36 -0.94 9.52 -12.53
C GLY A 36 -0.47 8.16 -13.02
N ASP A 37 -0.27 8.07 -14.34
CA ASP A 37 0.00 6.81 -15.03
C ASP A 37 1.22 6.04 -14.50
N ARG A 38 2.22 6.76 -13.97
CA ARG A 38 3.40 6.15 -13.35
C ARG A 38 3.01 5.31 -12.14
N ASP A 39 2.18 5.87 -11.27
CA ASP A 39 1.78 5.24 -10.01
C ASP A 39 0.78 4.11 -10.28
N ALA A 40 -0.13 4.31 -11.24
CA ALA A 40 -1.02 3.26 -11.73
C ALA A 40 -0.23 2.08 -12.34
N ALA A 41 0.80 2.36 -13.15
CA ALA A 41 1.66 1.32 -13.72
C ALA A 41 2.45 0.57 -12.64
N TYR A 42 2.90 1.28 -11.60
CA TYR A 42 3.59 0.68 -10.46
C TYR A 42 2.71 -0.37 -9.76
N ILE A 43 1.52 -0.01 -9.32
CA ILE A 43 0.66 -0.93 -8.55
C ILE A 43 0.20 -2.11 -9.39
N HIS A 44 -0.17 -1.90 -10.66
CA HIS A 44 -0.48 -3.00 -11.57
C HIS A 44 0.73 -3.92 -11.81
N GLY A 45 1.94 -3.33 -11.88
CA GLY A 45 3.19 -4.07 -11.99
C GLY A 45 3.45 -4.95 -10.76
N ILE A 46 3.26 -4.41 -9.55
CA ILE A 46 3.42 -5.14 -8.29
C ILE A 46 2.38 -6.26 -8.17
N ILE A 47 1.11 -6.02 -8.49
CA ILE A 47 0.08 -7.07 -8.54
C ILE A 47 0.48 -8.18 -9.52
N GLY A 48 0.95 -7.80 -10.72
CA GLY A 48 1.43 -8.76 -11.72
C GLY A 48 2.62 -9.59 -11.23
N LEU A 49 3.58 -8.95 -10.56
CA LEU A 49 4.74 -9.63 -9.96
C LEU A 49 4.30 -10.61 -8.86
N GLN A 50 3.44 -10.17 -7.95
CA GLN A 50 2.91 -10.98 -6.86
C GLN A 50 2.22 -12.23 -7.40
N ARG A 51 1.32 -12.09 -8.39
CA ARG A 51 0.59 -13.21 -9.00
C ARG A 51 1.54 -14.20 -9.67
N ARG A 52 2.58 -13.72 -10.36
CA ARG A 52 3.62 -14.57 -10.98
C ARG A 52 4.44 -15.32 -9.94
N LEU A 53 4.84 -14.67 -8.85
CA LEU A 53 5.56 -15.31 -7.75
C LEU A 53 4.68 -16.36 -7.06
N ALA A 54 3.40 -16.06 -6.82
CA ALA A 54 2.45 -17.01 -6.25
C ALA A 54 2.33 -18.28 -7.12
N LEU A 55 2.18 -18.12 -8.44
CA LEU A 55 2.16 -19.24 -9.38
C LEU A 55 3.48 -20.01 -9.39
N LEU A 56 4.61 -19.31 -9.54
CA LEU A 56 5.93 -19.93 -9.60
C LEU A 56 6.25 -20.71 -8.32
N GLY A 57 5.95 -20.16 -7.16
CA GLY A 57 6.15 -20.83 -5.87
C GLY A 57 5.34 -22.12 -5.77
N ARG A 58 4.07 -22.12 -6.23
CA ARG A 58 3.23 -23.34 -6.28
C ARG A 58 3.81 -24.38 -7.25
N VAL A 59 4.28 -23.96 -8.42
CA VAL A 59 4.92 -24.85 -9.40
C VAL A 59 6.21 -25.46 -8.85
N LEU A 60 7.06 -24.67 -8.20
CA LEU A 60 8.29 -25.18 -7.56
C LEU A 60 7.97 -26.22 -6.49
N LEU A 61 6.93 -26.01 -5.67
CA LEU A 61 6.52 -26.96 -4.66
C LEU A 61 5.98 -28.28 -5.22
N ALA A 62 5.62 -28.38 -6.50
CA ALA A 62 5.33 -29.67 -7.13
C ALA A 62 6.57 -30.59 -7.19
N GLY A 63 7.78 -30.02 -7.12
CA GLY A 63 9.05 -30.75 -7.03
C GLY A 63 9.64 -30.82 -5.60
N ALA A 64 8.80 -30.69 -4.57
CA ALA A 64 9.24 -30.54 -3.17
C ALA A 64 10.06 -31.72 -2.61
N ASP A 65 10.05 -32.88 -3.24
CA ASP A 65 10.89 -34.02 -2.85
C ASP A 65 12.39 -33.67 -2.86
N PHE A 66 12.79 -32.71 -3.70
CA PHE A 66 14.13 -32.16 -3.69
C PHE A 66 14.21 -30.94 -2.74
N ARG A 67 14.90 -31.11 -1.61
CA ARG A 67 14.97 -30.11 -0.51
C ARG A 67 15.30 -28.68 -0.95
N PRO A 68 16.25 -28.42 -1.88
CA PRO A 68 16.50 -27.06 -2.37
C PRO A 68 15.31 -26.46 -3.13
N VAL A 69 14.58 -27.25 -3.90
CA VAL A 69 13.39 -26.80 -4.64
C VAL A 69 12.23 -26.53 -3.68
N TRP A 70 12.06 -27.36 -2.65
CA TRP A 70 11.10 -27.08 -1.58
C TRP A 70 11.39 -25.73 -0.89
N LEU A 71 12.65 -25.47 -0.55
CA LEU A 71 13.05 -24.21 0.09
C LEU A 71 12.80 -23.02 -0.84
N ALA A 72 13.19 -23.13 -2.12
CA ALA A 72 12.95 -22.09 -3.12
C ALA A 72 11.45 -21.82 -3.32
N GLY A 73 10.62 -22.86 -3.43
CA GLY A 73 9.17 -22.72 -3.56
C GLY A 73 8.53 -22.04 -2.35
N THR A 74 8.93 -22.46 -1.14
CA THR A 74 8.44 -21.88 0.12
C THR A 74 8.84 -20.40 0.25
N ALA A 75 10.11 -20.07 -0.03
CA ALA A 75 10.59 -18.69 0.01
C ALA A 75 9.88 -17.81 -1.03
N THR A 76 9.63 -18.35 -2.23
CA THR A 76 8.91 -17.64 -3.30
C THR A 76 7.47 -17.34 -2.91
N LEU A 77 6.76 -18.30 -2.30
CA LEU A 77 5.40 -18.07 -1.77
C LEU A 77 5.38 -17.09 -0.60
N GLY A 78 6.37 -17.17 0.29
CA GLY A 78 6.52 -16.21 1.38
C GLY A 78 6.66 -14.78 0.86
N MET A 79 7.50 -14.57 -0.16
CA MET A 79 7.65 -13.27 -0.81
C MET A 79 6.35 -12.80 -1.47
N ALA A 80 5.66 -13.70 -2.18
CA ALA A 80 4.37 -13.37 -2.79
C ALA A 80 3.33 -12.93 -1.74
N LYS A 81 3.30 -13.58 -0.57
CA LYS A 81 2.38 -13.21 0.52
C LYS A 81 2.78 -11.90 1.21
N ILE A 82 4.07 -11.61 1.34
CA ILE A 82 4.54 -10.32 1.87
C ILE A 82 4.12 -9.18 0.95
N LEU A 83 4.29 -9.33 -0.36
CA LEU A 83 3.87 -8.30 -1.33
C LEU A 83 2.36 -8.11 -1.32
N GLU A 84 1.60 -9.21 -1.33
CA GLU A 84 0.14 -9.13 -1.24
C GLU A 84 -0.30 -8.42 0.03
N ASN A 85 0.27 -8.78 1.18
CA ASN A 85 -0.17 -8.21 2.44
C ASN A 85 0.28 -6.75 2.66
N MET A 86 1.58 -6.49 2.50
CA MET A 86 2.19 -5.25 2.98
C MET A 86 2.24 -4.15 1.91
N GLU A 87 2.40 -4.52 0.65
CA GLU A 87 2.53 -3.55 -0.44
C GLU A 87 1.19 -3.30 -1.14
N ILE A 88 0.39 -4.35 -1.34
CA ILE A 88 -0.87 -4.23 -2.07
C ILE A 88 -2.02 -4.01 -1.09
N GLY A 89 -2.35 -5.02 -0.28
CA GLY A 89 -3.55 -5.01 0.56
C GLY A 89 -3.56 -3.88 1.60
N HIS A 90 -2.46 -3.70 2.33
CA HIS A 90 -2.36 -2.62 3.33
C HIS A 90 -2.59 -1.23 2.70
N ASN A 91 -1.94 -0.94 1.58
CA ASN A 91 -2.03 0.35 0.91
C ASN A 91 -3.41 0.57 0.27
N VAL A 92 -3.98 -0.46 -0.36
CA VAL A 92 -5.35 -0.38 -0.92
C VAL A 92 -6.38 -0.16 0.19
N MET A 93 -6.29 -0.87 1.31
CA MET A 93 -7.21 -0.68 2.44
C MET A 93 -7.10 0.70 3.09
N HIS A 94 -5.92 1.31 3.06
CA HIS A 94 -5.74 2.70 3.49
C HIS A 94 -6.21 3.74 2.47
N GLY A 95 -6.76 3.31 1.33
CA GLY A 95 -7.32 4.19 0.30
C GLY A 95 -6.28 4.85 -0.60
N GLN A 96 -5.01 4.41 -0.54
CA GLN A 96 -3.90 5.00 -1.31
C GLN A 96 -4.19 5.04 -2.82
N TRP A 97 -4.97 4.08 -3.31
CA TRP A 97 -5.22 3.86 -4.73
C TRP A 97 -6.63 4.27 -5.18
N ASP A 98 -7.48 4.78 -4.28
CA ASP A 98 -8.88 5.06 -4.57
C ASP A 98 -9.09 6.15 -5.62
N TRP A 99 -8.12 7.07 -5.75
CA TRP A 99 -8.09 8.10 -6.78
C TRP A 99 -8.13 7.54 -8.20
N MET A 100 -7.67 6.30 -8.41
CA MET A 100 -7.72 5.63 -9.73
C MET A 100 -9.14 5.20 -10.12
N ASN A 101 -10.06 5.11 -9.15
CA ASN A 101 -11.41 4.57 -9.34
C ASN A 101 -11.42 3.19 -10.07
N HIS A 102 -10.41 2.37 -9.78
CA HIS A 102 -10.25 1.05 -10.40
C HIS A 102 -11.14 0.02 -9.68
N PRO A 103 -11.91 -0.83 -10.39
CA PRO A 103 -12.89 -1.71 -9.75
C PRO A 103 -12.27 -2.72 -8.77
N GLU A 104 -11.07 -3.24 -9.10
CA GLU A 104 -10.38 -4.22 -8.27
C GLU A 104 -9.39 -3.59 -7.28
N VAL A 105 -8.87 -2.38 -7.54
CA VAL A 105 -7.79 -1.77 -6.72
C VAL A 105 -8.40 -0.58 -6.00
N ASN A 106 -9.31 -0.88 -5.07
CA ASN A 106 -10.08 0.10 -4.32
C ASN A 106 -10.37 -0.41 -2.90
N SER A 107 -10.28 0.48 -1.92
CA SER A 107 -10.44 0.18 -0.49
C SER A 107 -11.77 -0.49 -0.13
N VAL A 108 -12.83 -0.21 -0.88
CA VAL A 108 -14.19 -0.74 -0.62
C VAL A 108 -14.33 -2.19 -1.07
N ASN A 109 -13.65 -2.57 -2.16
CA ASN A 109 -13.86 -3.86 -2.83
C ASN A 109 -12.67 -4.81 -2.72
N TRP A 110 -11.55 -4.36 -2.14
CA TRP A 110 -10.33 -5.16 -2.09
C TRP A 110 -10.52 -6.45 -1.29
N ASP A 111 -10.25 -7.58 -1.94
CA ASP A 111 -10.22 -8.90 -1.33
C ASP A 111 -8.77 -9.41 -1.28
N TRP A 112 -8.36 -9.89 -0.10
CA TRP A 112 -6.98 -10.35 0.19
C TRP A 112 -6.71 -11.77 -0.31
N ASP A 113 -7.76 -12.55 -0.56
CA ASP A 113 -7.65 -13.99 -0.82
C ASP A 113 -8.03 -14.41 -2.25
N THR A 114 -8.25 -13.46 -3.17
CA THR A 114 -8.51 -13.76 -4.59
C THR A 114 -7.26 -14.03 -5.42
#